data_AF-A0A267T774-F1
#
_entry.id   AF-A0A267T774-F1
#
_cell.length_a   1.000
_cell.length_b   1.000
_cell.length_c   1.000
_cell.angle_alpha   90.00
_cell.angle_beta   90.00
_cell.angle_gamma   90.00
#
_symmetry.space_group_name_H-M   'P 1'
#
loop_
_entity.id
_entity.type
_entity.pdbx_description
1 polymer ?
#
loop_
_entity_poly.entity_id
_entity_poly.type
_entity_poly.pdbx_seq_one_letter_code
_entity_poly.pdbx_strand_id
1 'polypeptide(L)'
;MANQPSREDIRKRVAESTKDAVILEEMKRFGFWKEELSPELEDILQKQKETETELNTLVRKQTRYRNPETLRKEMLKERMKASKQKRQEAKERKEQKRLARAETWKKRKETEVLYLGEDVSSGLSETEPNLEFLAKWNLPNIENPLALANALSLKLSQLRFLTYNRKVSLVNHYKRFYIPKKWEGRD
;
A
#
# COMPACT_ATOMS: atom_id res chain seq x y z
N MET A 1 -25.52 -58.71 8.29
CA MET A 1 -24.80 -58.24 9.49
C MET A 1 -24.75 -56.73 9.43
N ALA A 2 -25.42 -56.03 10.35
CA ALA A 2 -25.48 -54.57 10.34
C ALA A 2 -24.09 -53.99 10.66
N ASN A 3 -23.56 -53.15 9.76
CA ASN A 3 -22.27 -52.49 9.93
C ASN A 3 -22.34 -51.59 11.17
N GLN A 4 -21.51 -51.86 12.18
CA GLN A 4 -21.50 -51.07 13.41
C GLN A 4 -20.73 -49.77 13.16
N PRO A 5 -21.27 -48.60 13.55
CA PRO A 5 -20.59 -47.33 13.37
C PRO A 5 -19.27 -47.29 14.14
N SER A 6 -18.25 -46.68 13.56
CA SER A 6 -16.95 -46.52 14.21
C SER A 6 -17.10 -45.66 15.46
N ARG A 7 -16.20 -45.85 16.44
CA ARG A 7 -16.16 -45.06 17.68
C ARG A 7 -16.08 -43.55 17.40
N GLU A 8 -15.41 -43.15 16.32
CA GLU A 8 -15.31 -41.75 15.92
C GLU A 8 -16.64 -41.20 15.39
N ASP A 9 -17.40 -42.01 14.65
CA ASP A 9 -18.71 -41.64 14.13
C ASP A 9 -19.74 -41.50 15.26
N ILE A 10 -19.71 -42.41 16.24
CA ILE A 10 -20.55 -42.31 17.45
C ILE A 10 -20.24 -41.00 18.20
N ARG A 11 -18.95 -40.65 18.35
CA ARG A 11 -18.56 -39.39 19.00
C ARG A 11 -19.04 -38.15 18.23
N LYS A 12 -19.01 -38.17 16.89
CA LYS A 12 -19.55 -37.07 16.08
C LYS A 12 -21.07 -36.95 16.24
N ARG A 13 -21.81 -38.06 16.18
CA ARG A 13 -23.27 -38.07 16.40
C ARG A 13 -23.66 -37.55 17.78
N VAL A 14 -22.92 -37.95 18.82
CA VAL A 14 -23.11 -37.44 20.19
C VAL A 14 -22.71 -35.98 20.32
N ALA A 15 -21.81 -35.45 19.47
CA ALA A 15 -21.46 -34.04 19.45
C ALA A 15 -22.48 -33.17 18.67
N GLU A 16 -23.15 -33.75 17.66
CA GLU A 16 -24.21 -33.13 16.86
C GLU A 16 -25.59 -33.19 17.54
N SER A 17 -25.78 -34.15 18.45
CA SER A 17 -27.00 -34.35 19.23
C SER A 17 -26.69 -34.51 20.73
N THR A 18 -27.51 -35.26 21.45
CA THR A 18 -27.33 -35.58 22.88
C THR A 18 -27.07 -37.07 23.01
N LYS A 19 -26.28 -37.45 24.01
CA LYS A 19 -25.95 -38.86 24.29
C LYS A 19 -27.22 -39.72 24.36
N ASP A 20 -28.25 -39.23 25.04
CA ASP A 20 -29.50 -39.96 25.23
C ASP A 20 -30.33 -40.06 23.95
N ALA A 21 -30.28 -39.05 23.08
CA ALA A 21 -30.90 -39.11 21.75
C ALA A 21 -30.24 -40.17 20.86
N VAL A 22 -28.90 -40.26 20.86
CA VAL A 22 -28.16 -41.30 20.13
C VAL A 22 -28.41 -42.69 20.70
N ILE A 23 -28.49 -42.83 22.03
CA ILE A 23 -28.84 -44.09 22.68
C ILE A 23 -30.24 -44.54 22.26
N LEU A 24 -31.22 -43.64 22.26
CA LEU A 24 -32.58 -43.93 21.83
C LEU A 24 -32.65 -44.37 20.36
N GLU A 25 -31.93 -43.71 19.46
CA GLU A 25 -31.83 -44.12 18.06
C GLU A 25 -31.23 -45.52 17.90
N GLU A 26 -30.16 -45.84 18.63
CA GLU A 26 -29.55 -47.17 18.58
C GLU A 26 -30.46 -48.22 19.26
N MET A 27 -31.18 -47.88 20.35
CA MET A 27 -32.16 -48.78 20.99
C MET A 27 -33.32 -49.11 20.04
N LYS A 28 -33.79 -48.14 19.24
CA LYS A 28 -34.77 -48.38 18.16
C LYS A 28 -34.18 -49.27 17.06
N ARG A 29 -32.95 -48.99 16.61
CA ARG A 29 -32.25 -49.76 15.57
C ARG A 29 -32.03 -51.23 15.97
N PHE A 30 -31.70 -51.50 17.23
CA PHE A 30 -31.52 -52.86 17.75
C PHE A 30 -32.83 -53.52 18.17
N GLY A 31 -33.98 -52.84 18.06
CA GLY A 31 -35.28 -53.40 18.37
C GLY A 31 -35.59 -53.57 19.87
N PHE A 32 -34.80 -52.93 20.74
CA PHE A 32 -35.03 -52.89 22.18
C PHE A 32 -36.15 -51.92 22.58
N TRP A 33 -36.52 -51.00 21.68
CA TRP A 33 -37.60 -50.04 21.88
C TRP A 33 -38.60 -50.15 20.72
N LYS A 34 -39.85 -50.57 21.00
CA LYS A 34 -40.87 -50.88 19.99
C LYS A 34 -42.08 -49.93 19.99
N GLU A 35 -42.22 -49.09 21.02
CA GLU A 35 -43.31 -48.13 21.15
C GLU A 35 -42.95 -46.79 20.49
N GLU A 36 -43.94 -46.16 19.84
CA GLU A 36 -43.84 -44.75 19.44
C GLU A 36 -43.65 -43.88 20.69
N LEU A 37 -42.83 -42.84 20.61
CA LEU A 37 -42.57 -42.02 21.79
C LEU A 37 -43.88 -41.35 22.22
N SER A 38 -44.14 -41.39 23.53
CA SER A 38 -45.15 -40.51 24.11
C SER A 38 -44.74 -39.05 23.83
N PRO A 39 -45.68 -38.17 23.43
CA PRO A 39 -45.40 -36.75 23.19
C PRO A 39 -44.67 -36.08 24.37
N GLU A 40 -44.96 -36.49 25.60
CA GLU A 40 -44.30 -35.97 26.80
C GLU A 40 -42.80 -36.33 26.85
N LEU A 41 -42.43 -37.52 26.35
CA LEU A 41 -41.04 -37.98 26.32
C LEU A 41 -40.23 -37.25 25.24
N GLU A 42 -40.86 -36.95 24.10
CA GLU A 42 -40.26 -36.15 23.02
C GLU A 42 -39.94 -34.72 23.50
N ASP A 43 -40.89 -34.09 24.19
CA ASP A 43 -40.71 -32.76 24.77
C ASP A 43 -39.58 -32.72 25.81
N ILE A 44 -39.45 -33.76 26.64
CA ILE A 44 -38.37 -33.86 27.62
C ILE A 44 -37.01 -34.00 26.93
N LEU A 45 -36.91 -34.84 25.91
CA LEU A 45 -35.67 -35.03 25.14
C LEU A 45 -35.27 -33.75 24.39
N GLN A 46 -36.23 -33.02 23.83
CA GLN A 46 -35.96 -31.72 23.20
C GLN A 46 -35.43 -30.70 24.21
N LYS A 47 -36.09 -30.56 25.37
CA LYS A 47 -35.63 -29.65 26.44
C LYS A 47 -34.25 -30.03 26.98
N GLN A 48 -33.97 -31.32 27.14
CA GLN A 48 -32.65 -31.80 27.54
C GLN A 48 -31.59 -31.43 26.50
N LYS A 49 -31.87 -31.64 25.21
CA LYS A 49 -30.96 -31.28 24.12
C LYS A 49 -30.69 -29.78 24.12
N GLU A 50 -31.72 -28.94 24.21
CA GLU A 50 -31.58 -27.48 24.30
C GLU A 50 -30.70 -27.09 25.49
N THR A 51 -31.04 -27.60 26.68
CA THR A 51 -30.30 -27.33 27.93
C THR A 51 -28.83 -27.75 27.82
N GLU A 52 -28.54 -28.93 27.25
CA GLU A 52 -27.17 -29.41 27.07
C GLU A 52 -26.40 -28.58 26.04
N THR A 53 -27.05 -28.17 24.94
CA THR A 53 -26.40 -27.29 23.96
C THR A 53 -26.07 -25.94 24.58
N GLU A 54 -27.01 -25.34 25.31
CA GLU A 54 -26.78 -24.09 26.04
C GLU A 54 -25.65 -24.26 27.06
N LEU A 55 -25.69 -25.31 27.89
CA LEU A 55 -24.65 -25.62 28.86
C LEU A 55 -23.29 -25.77 28.17
N ASN A 56 -23.21 -26.50 27.06
CA ASN A 56 -21.98 -26.67 26.30
C ASN A 56 -21.46 -25.34 25.74
N THR A 57 -22.35 -24.46 25.24
CA THR A 57 -21.93 -23.12 24.80
C THR A 57 -21.41 -22.26 25.96
N LEU A 58 -22.06 -22.33 27.13
CA LEU A 58 -21.66 -21.60 28.33
C LEU A 58 -20.35 -22.12 28.89
N VAL A 59 -20.15 -23.43 28.97
CA VAL A 59 -18.89 -24.06 29.39
C VAL A 59 -17.75 -23.70 28.44
N ARG A 60 -17.99 -23.67 27.11
CA ARG A 60 -17.00 -23.21 26.12
C ARG A 60 -16.65 -21.74 26.30
N LYS A 61 -17.62 -20.87 26.59
CA LYS A 61 -17.36 -19.46 26.93
C LYS A 61 -16.56 -19.36 28.22
N GLN A 62 -16.97 -20.07 29.28
CA GLN A 62 -16.31 -20.04 30.58
C GLN A 62 -14.88 -20.58 30.53
N THR A 63 -14.61 -21.66 29.79
CA THR A 63 -13.26 -22.21 29.62
C THR A 63 -12.31 -21.25 28.92
N ARG A 64 -12.82 -20.43 27.97
CA ARG A 64 -12.02 -19.34 27.37
C ARG A 64 -11.62 -18.28 28.40
N TYR A 65 -12.51 -17.90 29.30
CA TYR A 65 -12.23 -16.90 30.35
C TYR A 65 -11.45 -17.48 31.54
N ARG A 66 -11.56 -18.78 31.80
CA ARG A 66 -10.88 -19.48 32.90
C ARG A 66 -9.37 -19.55 32.71
N ASN A 67 -8.91 -19.54 31.47
CA ASN A 67 -7.49 -19.56 31.11
C ASN A 67 -7.03 -18.16 30.65
N PRO A 68 -6.60 -17.29 31.58
CA PRO A 68 -6.17 -15.93 31.23
C PRO A 68 -5.00 -15.91 30.22
N GLU A 69 -4.13 -16.92 30.27
CA GLU A 69 -3.01 -17.09 29.35
C GLU A 69 -3.46 -17.31 27.89
N THR A 70 -4.52 -18.10 27.67
CA THR A 70 -5.02 -18.34 26.30
C THR A 70 -5.64 -17.09 25.71
N LEU A 71 -6.42 -16.36 26.50
CA LEU A 71 -7.02 -15.09 26.08
C LEU A 71 -5.92 -14.06 25.75
N ARG A 72 -4.90 -13.95 26.60
CA ARG A 72 -3.75 -13.06 26.36
C ARG A 72 -3.03 -13.41 25.06
N LYS A 73 -2.80 -14.69 24.79
CA LYS A 73 -2.14 -15.17 23.57
C LYS A 73 -2.96 -14.83 22.31
N GLU A 74 -4.28 -15.00 22.37
CA GLU A 74 -5.19 -14.63 21.28
C GLU A 74 -5.15 -13.12 21.01
N MET A 75 -5.27 -12.29 22.04
CA MET A 75 -5.18 -10.82 21.91
C MET A 75 -3.83 -10.38 21.30
N LEU A 76 -2.72 -10.98 21.74
CA LEU A 76 -1.40 -10.68 21.18
C LEU A 76 -1.30 -11.09 19.71
N LYS A 77 -1.89 -12.23 19.33
CA LYS A 77 -1.94 -12.70 17.94
C LYS A 77 -2.76 -11.76 17.06
N GLU A 78 -3.91 -11.30 17.54
CA GLU A 78 -4.75 -10.32 16.83
C GLU A 78 -4.04 -8.98 16.67
N ARG A 79 -3.43 -8.46 17.74
CA ARG A 79 -2.65 -7.23 17.69
C ARG A 79 -1.48 -7.33 16.71
N MET A 80 -0.80 -8.48 16.67
CA MET A 80 0.28 -8.73 15.73
C MET A 80 -0.24 -8.73 14.28
N LYS A 81 -1.38 -9.38 14.02
CA LYS A 81 -2.02 -9.42 12.69
C LYS A 81 -2.41 -8.02 12.23
N ALA A 82 -3.09 -7.26 13.08
CA ALA A 82 -3.47 -5.88 12.80
C ALA A 82 -2.25 -4.97 12.57
N SER A 83 -1.17 -5.15 13.35
CA SER A 83 0.07 -4.40 13.14
C SER A 83 0.74 -4.72 11.80
N LYS A 84 0.78 -6.01 11.41
CA LYS A 84 1.30 -6.42 10.09
C LYS A 84 0.48 -5.85 8.94
N GLN A 85 -0.85 -5.88 9.03
CA GLN A 85 -1.75 -5.29 8.05
C GLN A 85 -1.52 -3.78 7.90
N LYS A 86 -1.50 -3.03 9.01
CA LYS A 86 -1.21 -1.59 8.99
C LYS A 86 0.16 -1.26 8.41
N ARG A 87 1.19 -2.06 8.70
CA ARG A 87 2.54 -1.89 8.12
C ARG A 87 2.53 -2.09 6.62
N GLN A 88 1.82 -3.11 6.13
CA GLN A 88 1.68 -3.39 4.72
C GLN A 88 0.96 -2.24 3.99
N GLU A 89 -0.19 -1.81 4.49
CA GLU A 89 -0.95 -0.66 3.95
C GLU A 89 -0.13 0.64 3.96
N ALA A 90 0.66 0.87 5.02
CA ALA A 90 1.54 2.04 5.11
C ALA A 90 2.67 1.98 4.07
N LYS A 91 3.24 0.79 3.83
CA LYS A 91 4.28 0.57 2.81
C LYS A 91 3.73 0.84 1.41
N GLU A 92 2.57 0.27 1.09
CA GLU A 92 1.90 0.44 -0.20
C GLU A 92 1.57 1.92 -0.47
N ARG A 93 0.97 2.60 0.51
CA ARG A 93 0.67 4.04 0.42
C ARG A 93 1.92 4.89 0.26
N LYS A 94 3.04 4.54 0.91
CA LYS A 94 4.31 5.25 0.77
C LYS A 94 4.89 5.06 -0.63
N GLU A 95 4.80 3.86 -1.18
CA GLU A 95 5.24 3.54 -2.53
C GLU A 95 4.41 4.28 -3.59
N GLN A 96 3.08 4.25 -3.48
CA GLN A 96 2.20 5.01 -4.36
C GLN A 96 2.51 6.51 -4.32
N LYS A 97 2.69 7.09 -3.11
CA LYS A 97 3.09 8.50 -2.97
C LYS A 97 4.44 8.79 -3.59
N ARG A 98 5.41 7.88 -3.47
CA ARG A 98 6.73 8.03 -4.10
C ARG A 98 6.61 8.05 -5.62
N LEU A 99 5.83 7.14 -6.20
CA LEU A 99 5.62 7.08 -7.65
C LEU A 99 4.90 8.32 -8.17
N ALA A 100 3.80 8.74 -7.52
CA ALA A 100 3.09 9.96 -7.88
C ALA A 100 3.98 11.22 -7.78
N ARG A 101 4.83 11.31 -6.74
CA ARG A 101 5.83 12.39 -6.62
C ARG A 101 6.88 12.33 -7.73
N ALA A 102 7.34 11.15 -8.11
CA ALA A 102 8.30 10.98 -9.20
C ALA A 102 7.69 11.39 -10.55
N GLU A 103 6.44 11.03 -10.82
CA GLU A 103 5.73 11.41 -12.04
C GLU A 103 5.47 12.91 -12.13
N THR A 104 4.97 13.52 -11.05
CA THR A 104 4.76 14.98 -10.97
C THR A 104 6.08 15.72 -11.14
N TRP A 105 7.17 15.25 -10.53
CA TRP A 105 8.50 15.83 -10.70
C TRP A 105 9.04 15.68 -12.14
N LYS A 106 8.80 14.53 -12.77
CA LYS A 106 9.18 14.28 -14.17
C LYS A 106 8.46 15.26 -15.10
N LYS A 107 7.13 15.36 -15.00
CA LYS A 107 6.33 16.33 -15.76
C LYS A 107 6.85 17.76 -15.55
N ARG A 108 7.10 18.13 -14.29
CA ARG A 108 7.64 19.46 -13.95
C ARG A 108 9.00 19.73 -14.58
N LYS A 109 9.90 18.74 -14.62
CA LYS A 109 11.22 18.90 -15.29
C LYS A 109 11.13 19.00 -16.81
N GLU A 110 10.12 18.38 -17.42
CA GLU A 110 9.87 18.42 -18.86
C GLU A 110 9.26 19.75 -19.32
N THR A 111 8.54 20.44 -18.44
CA THR A 111 7.89 21.74 -18.76
C THR A 111 8.67 22.93 -18.22
N GLU A 112 9.19 22.86 -16.98
CA GLU A 112 9.72 24.02 -16.26
C GLU A 112 11.25 24.01 -16.14
N VAL A 113 11.80 25.21 -15.98
CA VAL A 113 13.21 25.44 -15.65
C VAL A 113 13.28 26.07 -14.25
N LEU A 114 13.62 25.25 -13.25
CA LEU A 114 13.65 25.65 -11.83
C LEU A 114 14.92 26.39 -11.40
N TYR A 115 16.01 26.19 -12.13
CA TYR A 115 17.33 26.67 -11.72
C TYR A 115 18.19 26.92 -12.94
N LEU A 116 18.76 28.12 -13.01
CA LEU A 116 19.69 28.58 -14.04
C LEU A 116 21.00 29.14 -13.47
N GLY A 117 21.20 29.12 -12.15
CA GLY A 117 22.39 29.70 -11.52
C GLY A 117 22.04 30.57 -10.32
N GLU A 118 23.00 30.79 -9.43
CA GLU A 118 22.78 31.40 -8.11
C GLU A 118 22.15 32.80 -8.19
N ASP A 119 22.63 33.66 -9.11
CA ASP A 119 22.19 35.06 -9.18
C ASP A 119 20.94 35.28 -10.06
N VAL A 120 20.51 34.27 -10.84
CA VAL A 120 19.44 34.44 -11.86
C VAL A 120 18.21 33.57 -11.60
N SER A 121 18.30 32.62 -10.66
CA SER A 121 17.20 31.66 -10.45
C SER A 121 16.02 32.24 -9.66
N SER A 122 16.20 33.35 -8.94
CA SER A 122 15.13 33.98 -8.14
C SER A 122 13.98 34.49 -9.00
N GLY A 123 14.27 35.05 -10.18
CA GLY A 123 13.27 35.59 -11.10
C GLY A 123 12.53 34.53 -11.93
N LEU A 124 12.92 33.26 -11.88
CA LEU A 124 12.27 32.19 -12.68
C LEU A 124 10.84 31.88 -12.22
N SER A 125 10.44 32.36 -11.05
CA SER A 125 9.07 32.20 -10.55
C SER A 125 8.10 33.27 -11.06
N GLU A 126 8.62 34.33 -11.70
CA GLU A 126 7.81 35.41 -12.25
C GLU A 126 7.31 35.01 -13.65
N THR A 127 6.05 34.58 -13.72
CA THR A 127 5.43 34.09 -14.96
C THR A 127 4.60 35.13 -15.70
N GLU A 128 4.48 36.35 -15.16
CA GLU A 128 3.66 37.40 -15.76
C GLU A 128 4.45 38.14 -16.86
N PRO A 129 3.98 38.10 -18.13
CA PRO A 129 4.67 38.77 -19.22
C PRO A 129 4.38 40.27 -19.20
N ASN A 130 5.41 41.09 -19.41
CA ASN A 130 5.23 42.52 -19.67
C ASN A 130 4.87 42.75 -21.15
N LEU A 131 3.56 42.78 -21.43
CA LEU A 131 3.02 42.90 -22.79
C LEU A 131 3.39 44.23 -23.48
N GLU A 132 3.45 45.33 -22.72
CA GLU A 132 3.82 46.65 -23.26
C GLU A 132 5.26 46.65 -23.78
N PHE A 133 6.18 46.04 -23.03
CA PHE A 133 7.58 45.95 -23.42
C PHE A 133 7.77 45.00 -24.62
N LEU A 134 7.06 43.87 -24.65
CA LEU A 134 7.09 42.94 -25.79
C LEU A 134 6.61 43.61 -27.08
N ALA A 135 5.49 44.34 -27.03
CA ALA A 135 4.94 45.06 -28.17
C ALA A 135 5.91 46.14 -28.68
N LYS A 136 6.54 46.89 -27.77
CA LYS A 136 7.52 47.93 -28.11
C LYS A 136 8.69 47.41 -28.94
N TRP A 137 9.17 46.19 -28.65
CA TRP A 137 10.31 45.57 -29.33
C TRP A 137 9.91 44.54 -30.38
N ASN A 138 8.61 44.43 -30.69
CA ASN A 138 8.06 43.47 -31.65
C ASN A 138 8.47 42.01 -31.36
N LEU A 139 8.52 41.66 -30.07
CA LEU A 139 8.89 40.33 -29.60
C LEU A 139 7.66 39.43 -29.45
N PRO A 140 7.79 38.12 -29.76
CA PRO A 140 6.70 37.17 -29.58
C PRO A 140 6.39 36.96 -28.09
N ASN A 141 5.10 36.81 -27.77
CA ASN A 141 4.67 36.43 -26.43
C ASN A 141 4.92 34.93 -26.21
N ILE A 142 5.89 34.60 -25.36
CA ILE A 142 6.25 33.22 -25.03
C ILE A 142 6.03 32.99 -23.54
N GLU A 143 5.03 32.19 -23.20
CA GLU A 143 4.57 32.00 -21.82
C GLU A 143 5.43 31.01 -21.01
N ASN A 144 6.05 30.04 -21.68
CA ASN A 144 6.71 28.91 -21.02
C ASN A 144 8.10 28.65 -21.61
N PRO A 145 9.13 28.32 -20.79
CA PRO A 145 10.43 27.83 -21.26
C PRO A 145 10.36 26.73 -22.33
N LEU A 146 9.37 25.82 -22.26
CA LEU A 146 9.17 24.80 -23.29
C LEU A 146 8.75 25.42 -24.64
N ALA A 147 7.88 26.42 -24.62
CA ALA A 147 7.48 27.14 -25.82
C ALA A 147 8.66 27.91 -26.44
N LEU A 148 9.52 28.49 -25.59
CA LEU A 148 10.77 29.11 -26.05
C LEU A 148 11.71 28.09 -26.72
N ALA A 149 11.89 26.93 -26.10
CA ALA A 149 12.72 25.86 -26.67
C ALA A 149 12.19 25.41 -28.04
N ASN A 150 10.88 25.23 -28.16
CA ASN A 150 10.23 24.85 -29.41
C ASN A 150 10.37 25.93 -30.50
N ALA A 151 10.19 27.21 -30.15
CA ALA A 151 10.39 28.32 -31.09
C ALA A 151 11.83 28.36 -31.64
N LEU A 152 12.82 27.96 -30.82
CA LEU A 152 14.22 27.87 -31.19
C LEU A 152 14.61 26.52 -31.83
N SER A 153 13.66 25.58 -32.01
CA SER A 153 13.93 24.21 -32.46
C SER A 153 14.97 23.46 -31.61
N LEU A 154 14.99 23.73 -30.30
CA LEU A 154 15.89 23.11 -29.32
C LEU A 154 15.12 22.18 -28.36
N LYS A 155 15.83 21.21 -27.79
CA LYS A 155 15.32 20.47 -26.63
C LYS A 155 15.41 21.34 -25.38
N LEU A 156 14.46 21.20 -24.45
CA LEU A 156 14.49 21.94 -23.17
C LEU A 156 15.79 21.71 -22.37
N SER A 157 16.38 20.52 -22.47
CA SER A 157 17.68 20.22 -21.86
C SER A 157 18.83 21.04 -22.45
N GLN A 158 18.82 21.25 -23.77
CA GLN A 158 19.81 22.09 -24.46
C GLN A 158 19.61 23.56 -24.10
N LEU A 159 18.34 24.03 -24.08
CA LEU A 159 18.03 25.38 -23.63
C LEU A 159 18.57 25.62 -22.21
N ARG A 160 18.30 24.70 -21.27
CA ARG A 160 18.79 24.77 -19.88
C ARG A 160 20.31 24.81 -19.78
N PHE A 161 21.00 24.07 -20.65
CA PHE A 161 22.47 24.09 -20.70
C PHE A 161 22.99 25.45 -21.20
N LEU A 162 22.39 25.99 -22.26
CA LEU A 162 22.80 27.26 -22.86
C LEU A 162 22.51 28.47 -21.96
N THR A 163 21.43 28.42 -21.19
CA THR A 163 21.01 29.53 -20.32
C THR A 163 21.56 29.42 -18.89
N TYR A 164 22.38 28.41 -18.58
CA TYR A 164 22.96 28.26 -17.27
C TYR A 164 24.03 29.33 -17.01
N ASN A 165 23.76 30.21 -16.05
CA ASN A 165 24.69 31.21 -15.56
C ASN A 165 25.61 30.60 -14.49
N ARG A 166 26.92 30.76 -14.69
CA ARG A 166 27.96 30.38 -13.73
C ARG A 166 28.97 31.51 -13.63
N LYS A 167 29.38 31.85 -12.41
CA LYS A 167 30.52 32.74 -12.16
C LYS A 167 31.78 32.09 -12.72
N VAL A 168 32.35 32.69 -13.75
CA VAL A 168 33.64 32.29 -14.33
C VAL A 168 34.72 33.26 -13.88
N SER A 169 35.91 32.73 -13.59
CA SER A 169 37.08 33.58 -13.32
C SER A 169 37.46 34.31 -14.59
N LEU A 170 37.60 35.63 -14.49
CA LEU A 170 38.18 36.44 -15.56
C LEU A 170 39.72 36.27 -15.63
N VAL A 171 40.32 35.71 -14.57
CA VAL A 171 41.76 35.47 -14.47
C VAL A 171 42.10 34.15 -15.16
N ASN A 172 42.85 34.24 -16.25
CA ASN A 172 43.42 33.10 -16.95
C ASN A 172 44.86 32.85 -16.46
N HIS A 173 45.17 31.65 -15.96
CA HIS A 173 46.54 31.25 -15.59
C HIS A 173 47.37 30.71 -16.75
N TYR A 174 46.87 30.83 -17.99
CA TYR A 174 47.58 30.40 -19.17
C TYR A 174 48.74 31.34 -19.49
N LYS A 175 49.97 30.82 -19.40
CA LYS A 175 51.13 31.47 -20.01
C LYS A 175 51.09 31.22 -21.50
N ARG A 176 50.90 32.27 -22.30
CA ARG A 176 51.01 32.23 -23.76
C ARG A 176 52.48 32.40 -24.12
N PHE A 177 53.05 31.40 -24.77
CA PHE A 177 54.38 31.50 -25.37
C PHE A 177 54.22 31.83 -26.85
N TYR A 178 54.95 32.83 -27.33
CA TYR A 178 55.03 33.12 -28.75
C TYR A 178 56.03 32.16 -29.38
N ILE A 179 55.60 31.37 -30.37
CA ILE A 179 56.50 30.57 -31.18
C ILE A 179 56.82 31.40 -32.43
N PRO A 180 58.05 31.89 -32.59
CA PRO A 180 58.42 32.63 -33.79
C PRO A 180 58.25 31.74 -35.03
N LYS A 181 57.65 32.28 -36.09
CA LYS A 181 57.58 31.58 -37.38
C LYS A 181 58.99 31.52 -37.99
N LYS A 182 59.28 30.41 -38.69
CA LYS A 182 60.58 30.05 -39.28
C LYS A 182 61.25 31.14 -40.17
N TRP A 183 60.51 32.16 -40.61
CA TRP A 183 61.01 33.16 -41.56
C TRP A 183 60.93 34.61 -41.05
N GLU A 184 60.42 34.86 -39.84
CA GLU A 184 60.47 36.22 -39.28
C GLU A 184 61.80 36.41 -38.55
N GLY A 185 62.83 36.78 -39.32
CA GLY A 185 64.02 37.43 -38.77
C GLY A 185 63.62 38.81 -38.27
N ARG A 186 63.89 39.11 -37.00
CA ARG A 186 63.88 40.47 -36.48
C ARG A 186 65.33 40.83 -36.18
N ASP A 187 65.86 41.78 -36.96
CA ASP A 187 66.88 42.70 -36.47
C ASP A 187 66.34 43.50 -35.28
#